data_AF-A0A9D1WH99-F1
#
_entry.id   AF-A0A9D1WH99-F1
#
_cell.length_a   1.000
_cell.length_b   1.000
_cell.length_c   1.000
_cell.angle_alpha   90.00
_cell.angle_beta   90.00
_cell.angle_gamma   90.00
#
_symmetry.space_group_name_H-M   'P 1'
#
loop_
_entity.id
_entity.type
_entity.pdbx_description
1 polymer ?
#
loop_
_entity_poly.entity_id
_entity_poly.type
_entity_poly.pdbx_seq_one_letter_code
_entity_poly.pdbx_strand_id
1 'polypeptide(L)'
;MVVDGGSYVSNGVNSPAVYSTAQIAVNNEKLIATESEAVCIEGLNELRLFDSDLEGNMSENEQNDCTWNVILYQSMSGDSEVGNSTFEMNGGTLTAKNGGMFYTTNTESTFILSGVDITYAEDNPFFLRCTGNSNERGWGHAGENGADCLFTAVNQEMEGDIIWDSISQLDFYLTAGSSLTGAVVQDESCAGDGGDGTGNRWNGLCAGQQPVHHYGGFLSGNGGSVRSCPGYRMGRLSGGKAFSAFIMRIASDCLCKPAVCLRK
;
A
#
# COMPACT_ATOMS: atom_id res chain seq x y z
N MET A 1 13.96 -19.09 2.48
CA MET A 1 15.40 -18.75 2.57
C MET A 1 15.59 -17.73 3.68
N VAL A 2 16.71 -17.78 4.41
CA VAL A 2 17.07 -16.74 5.40
C VAL A 2 18.40 -16.14 4.99
N VAL A 3 18.47 -14.82 4.91
CA VAL A 3 19.68 -14.03 4.64
C VAL A 3 19.91 -13.12 5.85
N ASP A 4 21.16 -13.01 6.31
CA ASP A 4 21.51 -12.27 7.53
C ASP A 4 22.90 -11.63 7.38
N GLY A 5 22.90 -10.31 7.22
CA GLY A 5 24.08 -9.46 7.11
C GLY A 5 24.79 -9.48 5.76
N GLY A 6 24.99 -8.30 5.18
CA GLY A 6 25.65 -8.19 3.87
C GLY A 6 25.29 -6.93 3.10
N SER A 7 25.75 -6.89 1.85
CA SER A 7 25.27 -5.91 0.89
C SER A 7 25.28 -6.48 -0.53
N TYR A 8 24.21 -6.19 -1.27
CA TYR A 8 24.04 -6.60 -2.66
C TYR A 8 23.61 -5.42 -3.51
N VAL A 9 24.16 -5.34 -4.73
CA VAL A 9 23.82 -4.32 -5.72
C VAL A 9 23.49 -4.99 -7.05
N SER A 10 22.28 -4.81 -7.55
CA SER A 10 21.90 -5.13 -8.92
C SER A 10 21.96 -3.85 -9.78
N ASN A 11 22.51 -3.99 -11.00
CA ASN A 11 22.79 -2.83 -11.88
C ASN A 11 21.99 -2.82 -13.20
N GLY A 12 21.07 -3.76 -13.40
CA GLY A 12 20.34 -3.90 -14.66
C GLY A 12 18.86 -3.55 -14.55
N VAL A 13 18.26 -3.17 -15.68
CA VAL A 13 16.81 -3.10 -15.85
C VAL A 13 16.19 -4.50 -15.67
N ASN A 14 15.00 -4.58 -15.08
CA ASN A 14 14.32 -5.85 -14.71
C ASN A 14 15.17 -6.74 -13.79
N SER A 15 16.06 -6.14 -13.01
CA SER A 15 16.92 -6.83 -12.04
C SER A 15 16.68 -6.23 -10.67
N PRO A 16 15.52 -6.48 -10.05
CA PRO A 16 15.24 -5.94 -8.73
C PRO A 16 16.23 -6.47 -7.70
N ALA A 17 16.38 -5.74 -6.59
CA ALA A 17 17.27 -6.16 -5.52
C ALA A 17 16.79 -7.47 -4.90
N VAL A 18 15.47 -7.67 -4.85
CA VAL A 18 14.83 -8.95 -4.55
C VAL A 18 13.74 -9.25 -5.58
N TYR A 19 13.86 -10.40 -6.23
CA TYR A 19 12.78 -11.03 -6.99
C TYR A 19 12.37 -12.31 -6.27
N SER A 20 11.11 -12.44 -5.86
CA SER A 20 10.66 -13.56 -5.05
C SER A 20 9.53 -14.36 -5.70
N THR A 21 9.84 -15.62 -6.00
CA THR A 21 8.88 -16.72 -6.20
C THR A 21 8.97 -17.74 -5.05
N ALA A 22 9.45 -17.30 -3.88
CA ALA A 22 9.60 -18.12 -2.68
C ALA A 22 9.25 -17.33 -1.40
N GLN A 23 9.40 -17.99 -0.25
CA GLN A 23 9.37 -17.33 1.06
C GLN A 23 10.80 -16.98 1.50
N ILE A 24 11.07 -15.69 1.70
CA ILE A 24 12.39 -15.14 2.03
C ILE A 24 12.30 -14.27 3.29
N ALA A 25 13.23 -14.46 4.22
CA ALA A 25 13.46 -13.55 5.34
C ALA A 25 14.86 -12.97 5.23
N VAL A 26 14.99 -11.66 5.41
CA VAL A 26 16.23 -10.89 5.26
C VAL A 26 16.43 -10.07 6.52
N ASN A 27 17.65 -10.08 7.06
CA ASN A 27 18.00 -9.37 8.28
C ASN A 27 19.29 -8.58 8.07
N ASN A 28 19.34 -7.33 8.53
CA ASN A 28 20.57 -6.52 8.57
C ASN A 28 21.30 -6.40 7.22
N GLU A 29 20.57 -6.38 6.11
CA GLU A 29 21.14 -6.30 4.76
C GLU A 29 21.04 -4.90 4.17
N LYS A 30 21.95 -4.60 3.23
CA LYS A 30 21.81 -3.44 2.34
C LYS A 30 21.65 -3.87 0.88
N LEU A 31 20.45 -3.70 0.35
CA LEU A 31 20.04 -4.18 -0.97
C LEU A 31 19.72 -2.99 -1.88
N ILE A 32 20.40 -2.89 -3.02
CA ILE A 32 20.27 -1.76 -3.95
C ILE A 32 20.00 -2.27 -5.36
N ALA A 33 18.96 -1.75 -6.02
CA ALA A 33 18.76 -1.85 -7.46
C ALA A 33 18.97 -0.47 -8.11
N THR A 34 19.98 -0.35 -8.98
CA THR A 34 20.35 0.96 -9.55
C THR A 34 19.56 1.35 -10.79
N GLU A 35 18.89 0.39 -11.45
CA GLU A 35 18.12 0.60 -12.69
C GLU A 35 16.76 -0.13 -12.67
N SER A 36 16.37 -0.70 -11.52
CA SER A 36 15.13 -1.46 -11.31
C SER A 36 14.47 -1.07 -9.98
N GLU A 37 13.23 -1.51 -9.82
CA GLU A 37 12.49 -1.55 -8.57
C GLU A 37 13.27 -2.31 -7.48
N ALA A 38 13.05 -1.97 -6.22
CA ALA A 38 13.70 -2.65 -5.11
C ALA A 38 13.22 -4.10 -5.00
N VAL A 39 11.92 -4.33 -5.14
CA VAL A 39 11.29 -5.64 -4.90
C VAL A 39 10.20 -5.97 -5.92
N CYS A 40 10.25 -7.23 -6.40
CA CYS A 40 9.16 -7.91 -7.08
C CYS A 40 8.78 -9.19 -6.33
N ILE A 41 7.50 -9.39 -6.01
CA ILE A 41 6.97 -10.64 -5.45
C ILE A 41 5.85 -11.14 -6.35
N GLU A 42 5.94 -12.40 -6.77
CA GLU A 42 4.94 -13.02 -7.62
C GLU A 42 4.05 -14.01 -6.87
N GLY A 43 2.72 -13.85 -6.96
CA GLY A 43 1.75 -14.84 -6.49
C GLY A 43 1.89 -15.21 -5.01
N LEU A 44 1.67 -16.47 -4.66
CA LEU A 44 1.65 -16.99 -3.30
C LEU A 44 3.06 -17.09 -2.67
N ASN A 45 3.67 -15.94 -2.42
CA ASN A 45 5.04 -15.81 -1.91
C ASN A 45 5.21 -14.68 -0.90
N GLU A 46 6.37 -14.64 -0.27
CA GLU A 46 6.59 -13.77 0.87
C GLU A 46 8.03 -13.23 0.93
N LEU A 47 8.15 -11.96 1.26
CA LEU A 47 9.39 -11.33 1.68
C LEU A 47 9.18 -10.64 3.03
N ARG A 48 9.98 -11.04 4.03
CA ARG A 48 10.08 -10.35 5.31
C ARG A 48 11.46 -9.73 5.47
N LEU A 49 11.49 -8.46 5.84
CA LEU A 49 12.71 -7.67 6.00
C LEU A 49 12.75 -7.14 7.42
N PHE A 50 13.86 -7.37 8.11
CA PHE A 50 14.10 -6.90 9.47
C PHE A 50 15.37 -6.05 9.47
N ASP A 51 15.26 -4.81 9.95
CA ASP A 51 16.40 -3.89 10.10
C ASP A 51 17.30 -3.81 8.86
N SER A 52 16.69 -3.83 7.67
CA SER A 52 17.38 -3.87 6.36
C SER A 52 17.16 -2.59 5.57
N ASP A 53 18.15 -2.20 4.78
CA ASP A 53 18.11 -1.04 3.91
C ASP A 53 17.82 -1.48 2.47
N LEU A 54 16.71 -1.02 1.91
CA LEU A 54 16.31 -1.28 0.53
C LEU A 54 16.28 0.02 -0.28
N GLU A 55 16.89 0.00 -1.46
CA GLU A 55 16.89 1.09 -2.41
C GLU A 55 16.56 0.60 -3.82
N GLY A 56 15.60 1.25 -4.48
CA GLY A 56 15.30 1.03 -5.89
C GLY A 56 15.37 2.32 -6.70
N ASN A 57 15.73 2.19 -7.96
CA ASN A 57 15.83 3.28 -8.94
C ASN A 57 15.34 2.77 -10.29
N MET A 58 14.05 2.45 -10.35
CA MET A 58 13.46 1.81 -11.51
C MET A 58 13.53 2.73 -12.73
N SER A 59 14.08 2.22 -13.83
CA SER A 59 14.13 2.96 -15.09
C SER A 59 12.74 3.02 -15.73
N GLU A 60 12.44 4.13 -16.40
CA GLU A 60 11.24 4.27 -17.23
C GLU A 60 11.20 3.17 -18.31
N ASN A 61 10.01 2.61 -18.52
CA ASN A 61 9.79 1.54 -19.48
C ASN A 61 8.44 1.72 -20.15
N GLU A 62 8.43 1.82 -21.48
CA GLU A 62 7.22 2.06 -22.28
C GLU A 62 6.17 0.94 -22.14
N GLN A 63 6.59 -0.27 -21.74
CA GLN A 63 5.66 -1.38 -21.46
C GLN A 63 4.89 -1.19 -20.15
N ASN A 64 5.37 -0.33 -19.26
CA ASN A 64 4.75 -0.05 -17.98
C ASN A 64 3.93 1.24 -18.08
N ASP A 65 2.80 1.28 -17.37
CA ASP A 65 1.93 2.45 -17.25
C ASP A 65 2.37 3.40 -16.12
N CYS A 66 3.19 2.90 -15.19
CA CYS A 66 3.80 3.68 -14.13
C CYS A 66 5.14 3.05 -13.70
N THR A 67 5.88 3.80 -12.88
CA THR A 67 7.11 3.33 -12.23
C THR A 67 6.85 3.15 -10.73
N TRP A 68 7.42 2.10 -10.13
CA TRP A 68 7.22 1.73 -8.73
C TRP A 68 8.53 1.28 -8.06
N ASN A 69 8.53 1.24 -6.73
CA ASN A 69 9.67 0.73 -5.96
C ASN A 69 9.47 -0.71 -5.47
N VAL A 70 8.25 -1.07 -5.07
CA VAL A 70 7.88 -2.43 -4.62
C VAL A 70 6.60 -2.85 -5.34
N ILE A 71 6.60 -4.04 -5.94
CA ILE A 71 5.41 -4.62 -6.58
C ILE A 71 5.08 -6.02 -6.08
N LEU A 72 3.79 -6.24 -5.79
CA LEU A 72 3.17 -7.54 -5.53
C LEU A 72 2.16 -7.80 -6.63
N TYR A 73 2.39 -8.82 -7.45
CA TYR A 73 1.55 -9.10 -8.60
C TYR A 73 1.50 -10.60 -8.93
N GLN A 74 0.57 -11.01 -9.77
CA GLN A 74 0.62 -12.33 -10.40
C GLN A 74 1.01 -12.17 -11.87
N SER A 75 2.09 -12.84 -12.27
CA SER A 75 2.49 -12.92 -13.67
C SER A 75 1.73 -14.03 -14.42
N MET A 76 1.94 -14.08 -15.74
CA MET A 76 1.35 -15.11 -16.62
C MET A 76 2.36 -16.21 -17.00
N SER A 77 3.53 -16.26 -16.36
CA SER A 77 4.57 -17.24 -16.71
C SER A 77 4.24 -18.65 -16.22
N GLY A 78 3.46 -18.76 -15.14
CA GLY A 78 3.21 -20.01 -14.43
C GLY A 78 4.34 -20.41 -13.46
N ASP A 79 5.30 -19.51 -13.20
CA ASP A 79 6.43 -19.77 -12.28
C ASP A 79 6.03 -19.72 -10.81
N SER A 80 4.88 -19.11 -10.49
CA SER A 80 4.33 -18.99 -9.14
C SER A 80 2.86 -19.39 -9.10
N GLU A 81 2.44 -20.01 -8.00
CA GLU A 81 1.04 -20.31 -7.72
C GLU A 81 0.27 -19.03 -7.43
N VAL A 82 -1.00 -18.98 -7.87
CA VAL A 82 -1.90 -17.88 -7.55
C VAL A 82 -2.24 -17.89 -6.06
N GLY A 83 -2.12 -16.73 -5.41
CA GLY A 83 -2.53 -16.53 -4.02
C GLY A 83 -1.95 -15.25 -3.44
N ASN A 84 -1.96 -15.15 -2.11
CA ASN A 84 -1.56 -13.94 -1.42
C ASN A 84 -0.03 -13.72 -1.40
N SER A 85 0.42 -12.65 -2.07
CA SER A 85 1.78 -12.13 -1.95
C SER A 85 1.93 -11.33 -0.65
N THR A 86 3.00 -11.52 0.10
CA THR A 86 3.24 -10.79 1.36
C THR A 86 4.56 -10.04 1.35
N PHE A 87 4.50 -8.74 1.64
CA PHE A 87 5.66 -7.90 1.92
C PHE A 87 5.56 -7.37 3.35
N GLU A 88 6.51 -7.77 4.19
CA GLU A 88 6.65 -7.30 5.57
C GLU A 88 8.00 -6.61 5.73
N MET A 89 8.00 -5.39 6.26
CA MET A 89 9.22 -4.67 6.61
C MET A 89 9.09 -4.06 8.00
N ASN A 90 10.03 -4.41 8.87
CA ASN A 90 10.10 -3.96 10.25
C ASN A 90 11.47 -3.35 10.55
N GLY A 91 11.50 -2.04 10.78
CA GLY A 91 12.74 -1.26 10.87
C GLY A 91 13.46 -1.12 9.52
N GLY A 92 14.64 -0.50 9.57
CA GLY A 92 15.47 -0.23 8.39
C GLY A 92 14.95 0.92 7.53
N THR A 93 15.46 1.01 6.29
CA THR A 93 15.12 2.10 5.35
C THR A 93 14.54 1.57 4.05
N LEU A 94 13.56 2.28 3.48
CA LEU A 94 13.02 1.99 2.15
C LEU A 94 13.09 3.26 1.29
N THR A 95 13.96 3.24 0.29
CA THR A 95 14.22 4.37 -0.59
C THR A 95 13.75 4.09 -2.01
N ALA A 96 12.89 4.96 -2.53
CA ALA A 96 12.55 5.04 -3.94
C ALA A 96 13.30 6.23 -4.55
N LYS A 97 14.11 6.00 -5.58
CA LYS A 97 14.75 7.08 -6.36
C LYS A 97 13.93 7.51 -7.58
N ASN A 98 12.95 6.70 -7.98
CA ASN A 98 12.02 7.01 -9.06
C ASN A 98 10.67 6.32 -8.82
N GLY A 99 9.57 6.96 -9.21
CA GLY A 99 8.23 6.39 -9.19
C GLY A 99 7.56 6.32 -7.80
N GLY A 100 6.41 5.65 -7.75
CA GLY A 100 5.64 5.48 -6.53
C GLY A 100 6.19 4.38 -5.61
N MET A 101 5.74 4.33 -4.36
CA MET A 101 6.34 3.41 -3.38
C MET A 101 5.86 1.96 -3.56
N PHE A 102 4.55 1.72 -3.48
CA PHE A 102 3.96 0.39 -3.56
C PHE A 102 2.97 0.28 -4.71
N TYR A 103 3.07 -0.78 -5.49
CA TYR A 103 2.09 -1.15 -6.50
C TYR A 103 1.62 -2.60 -6.27
N THR A 104 0.33 -2.84 -6.36
CA THR A 104 -0.22 -4.19 -6.42
C THR A 104 -1.32 -4.28 -7.46
N THR A 105 -1.33 -5.42 -8.17
CA THR A 105 -2.27 -5.70 -9.26
C THR A 105 -2.40 -7.21 -9.49
N ASN A 106 -3.56 -7.67 -9.97
CA ASN A 106 -3.79 -9.06 -10.37
C ASN A 106 -3.46 -10.11 -9.29
N THR A 107 -3.49 -9.77 -8.00
CA THR A 107 -3.16 -10.71 -6.92
C THR A 107 -3.85 -10.32 -5.61
N GLU A 108 -4.00 -11.31 -4.73
CA GLU A 108 -4.14 -11.06 -3.30
C GLU A 108 -2.79 -10.56 -2.76
N SER A 109 -2.80 -9.54 -1.91
CA SER A 109 -1.60 -8.90 -1.38
C SER A 109 -1.75 -8.49 0.08
N THR A 110 -0.67 -8.66 0.83
CA THR A 110 -0.54 -8.21 2.21
C THR A 110 0.72 -7.38 2.35
N PHE A 111 0.57 -6.13 2.77
CA PHE A 111 1.67 -5.23 3.11
C PHE A 111 1.66 -4.96 4.61
N ILE A 112 2.81 -5.09 5.26
CA ILE A 112 2.99 -4.78 6.68
C ILE A 112 4.23 -3.91 6.85
N LEU A 113 4.04 -2.67 7.29
CA LEU A 113 5.13 -1.75 7.60
C LEU A 113 5.15 -1.40 9.08
N SER A 114 6.32 -1.49 9.70
CA SER A 114 6.52 -1.15 11.10
C SER A 114 7.81 -0.36 11.30
N GLY A 115 7.69 0.93 11.64
CA GLY A 115 8.84 1.79 11.98
C GLY A 115 9.93 1.86 10.92
N VAL A 116 9.56 1.84 9.64
CA VAL A 116 10.48 1.94 8.49
C VAL A 116 10.74 3.39 8.15
N ASP A 117 12.00 3.77 7.93
CA ASP A 117 12.37 5.10 7.46
C ASP A 117 12.24 5.16 5.92
N ILE A 118 11.18 5.82 5.44
CA ILE A 118 10.86 5.87 4.01
C ILE A 118 11.40 7.16 3.38
N THR A 119 12.13 7.02 2.27
CA THR A 119 12.52 8.13 1.40
C THR A 119 11.83 7.99 0.04
N TYR A 120 11.03 9.00 -0.32
CA TYR A 120 10.27 9.03 -1.56
C TYR A 120 11.09 9.62 -2.71
N ALA A 121 10.72 9.24 -3.94
CA ALA A 121 11.21 9.90 -5.14
C ALA A 121 10.72 11.36 -5.18
N GLU A 122 11.38 12.22 -5.96
CA GLU A 122 11.03 13.65 -6.03
C GLU A 122 9.60 13.87 -6.56
N ASP A 123 9.15 13.03 -7.50
CA ASP A 123 7.83 13.09 -8.10
C ASP A 123 6.74 12.40 -7.27
N ASN A 124 7.10 11.33 -6.53
CA ASN A 124 6.24 10.52 -5.65
C ASN A 124 4.77 10.48 -6.10
N PRO A 125 4.45 9.90 -7.27
CA PRO A 125 3.13 9.97 -7.87
C PRO A 125 2.06 9.27 -7.02
N PHE A 126 2.46 8.32 -6.18
CA PHE A 126 1.61 7.64 -5.21
C PHE A 126 2.44 6.96 -4.12
N PHE A 127 1.85 6.86 -2.93
CA PHE A 127 2.29 5.96 -1.89
C PHE A 127 1.92 4.51 -2.21
N LEU A 128 0.64 4.26 -2.51
CA LEU A 128 0.11 2.94 -2.82
C LEU A 128 -0.80 3.02 -4.04
N ARG A 129 -0.54 2.20 -5.05
CA ARG A 129 -1.46 1.93 -6.16
C ARG A 129 -2.00 0.52 -6.01
N CYS A 130 -3.31 0.40 -5.84
CA CYS A 130 -4.05 -0.86 -5.67
C CYS A 130 -5.11 -0.93 -6.77
N THR A 131 -4.68 -1.29 -7.98
CA THR A 131 -5.52 -1.21 -9.19
C THR A 131 -5.35 -2.47 -10.02
N GLY A 132 -6.25 -2.68 -10.98
CA GLY A 132 -5.96 -3.49 -12.14
C GLY A 132 -4.79 -2.91 -12.94
N ASN A 133 -4.43 -3.61 -14.02
CA ASN A 133 -3.40 -3.16 -14.96
C ASN A 133 -3.87 -3.39 -16.39
N SER A 134 -3.45 -2.47 -17.25
CA SER A 134 -3.68 -2.52 -18.71
C SER A 134 -2.38 -2.32 -19.48
N ASN A 135 -1.25 -2.58 -18.83
CA ASN A 135 0.07 -2.35 -19.38
C ASN A 135 0.47 -3.44 -20.39
N GLU A 136 1.52 -3.21 -21.17
CA GLU A 136 1.92 -4.12 -22.25
C GLU A 136 2.55 -5.42 -21.73
N ARG A 137 2.86 -5.50 -20.42
CA ARG A 137 3.32 -6.75 -19.78
C ARG A 137 2.20 -7.79 -19.70
N GLY A 138 0.94 -7.37 -19.76
CA GLY A 138 -0.22 -8.26 -19.84
C GLY A 138 -0.42 -9.13 -18.60
N TRP A 139 -0.28 -8.55 -17.40
CA TRP A 139 -0.47 -9.26 -16.15
C TRP A 139 -1.96 -9.48 -15.85
N GLY A 140 -2.57 -10.47 -16.50
CA GLY A 140 -4.00 -10.77 -16.38
C GLY A 140 -4.81 -10.21 -17.54
N HIS A 141 -6.09 -9.90 -17.30
CA HIS A 141 -7.00 -9.35 -18.30
C HIS A 141 -7.47 -7.95 -17.93
N ALA A 142 -7.12 -6.96 -18.77
CA ALA A 142 -7.46 -5.55 -18.54
C ALA A 142 -8.96 -5.37 -18.28
N GLY A 143 -9.31 -4.65 -17.21
CA GLY A 143 -10.70 -4.44 -16.79
C GLY A 143 -11.29 -5.57 -15.93
N GLU A 144 -10.58 -6.67 -15.70
CA GLU A 144 -11.06 -7.81 -14.90
C GLU A 144 -10.10 -8.24 -13.77
N ASN A 145 -8.86 -7.77 -13.78
CA ASN A 145 -7.75 -8.22 -12.95
C ASN A 145 -7.33 -7.21 -11.86
N GLY A 146 -8.26 -6.82 -11.00
CA GLY A 146 -7.96 -5.94 -9.86
C GLY A 146 -7.00 -6.57 -8.83
N ALA A 147 -6.58 -5.77 -7.87
CA ALA A 147 -5.86 -6.23 -6.69
C ALA A 147 -6.82 -6.52 -5.53
N ASP A 148 -6.48 -7.44 -4.65
CA ASP A 148 -7.10 -7.58 -3.33
C ASP A 148 -6.03 -7.31 -2.27
N CYS A 149 -6.09 -6.15 -1.61
CA CYS A 149 -4.98 -5.60 -0.84
C CYS A 149 -5.35 -5.37 0.62
N LEU A 150 -4.59 -6.01 1.50
CA LEU A 150 -4.55 -5.74 2.93
C LEU A 150 -3.27 -4.97 3.28
N PHE A 151 -3.38 -3.70 3.63
CA PHE A 151 -2.25 -2.88 4.05
C PHE A 151 -2.34 -2.56 5.54
N THR A 152 -1.29 -2.88 6.30
CA THR A 152 -1.20 -2.57 7.73
C THR A 152 0.05 -1.75 8.03
N ALA A 153 -0.15 -0.57 8.63
CA ALA A 153 0.93 0.30 9.08
C ALA A 153 0.95 0.38 10.61
N VAL A 154 2.10 0.13 11.23
CA VAL A 154 2.30 0.09 12.69
C VAL A 154 3.38 1.09 13.08
N ASN A 155 3.04 2.14 13.84
CA ASN A 155 4.01 3.19 14.22
C ASN A 155 4.80 3.71 13.00
N GLN A 156 4.08 4.00 11.91
CA GLN A 156 4.64 4.28 10.61
C GLN A 156 4.18 5.65 10.10
N GLU A 157 5.12 6.50 9.71
CA GLU A 157 4.84 7.76 9.01
C GLU A 157 4.93 7.52 7.50
N MET A 158 3.91 7.99 6.76
CA MET A 158 3.78 7.75 5.32
C MET A 158 3.36 9.03 4.59
N GLU A 159 3.82 9.21 3.36
CA GLU A 159 3.49 10.33 2.48
C GLU A 159 3.21 9.85 1.05
N GLY A 160 2.23 10.49 0.41
CA GLY A 160 1.81 10.21 -0.96
C GLY A 160 0.37 9.73 -1.01
N ASP A 161 -0.18 9.73 -2.23
CA ASP A 161 -1.57 9.37 -2.46
C ASP A 161 -1.76 7.85 -2.46
N ILE A 162 -2.91 7.39 -1.96
CA ILE A 162 -3.40 6.03 -2.19
C ILE A 162 -4.32 6.09 -3.41
N ILE A 163 -4.05 5.27 -4.41
CA ILE A 163 -4.86 5.11 -5.62
C ILE A 163 -5.50 3.72 -5.60
N TRP A 164 -6.80 3.64 -5.86
CA TRP A 164 -7.48 2.37 -6.15
C TRP A 164 -8.34 2.47 -7.40
N ASP A 165 -8.79 1.32 -7.93
CA ASP A 165 -9.90 1.26 -8.90
C ASP A 165 -11.10 0.39 -8.44
N SER A 166 -12.23 0.50 -9.12
CA SER A 166 -13.46 -0.24 -8.79
C SER A 166 -13.45 -1.71 -9.19
N ILE A 167 -12.35 -2.28 -9.65
CA ILE A 167 -12.22 -3.75 -9.81
C ILE A 167 -11.31 -4.34 -8.74
N SER A 168 -10.74 -3.50 -7.88
CA SER A 168 -9.88 -3.89 -6.77
C SER A 168 -10.61 -3.85 -5.42
N GLN A 169 -10.00 -4.47 -4.42
CA GLN A 169 -10.37 -4.43 -3.01
C GLN A 169 -9.21 -3.87 -2.21
N LEU A 170 -9.48 -2.88 -1.35
CA LEU A 170 -8.47 -2.31 -0.46
C LEU A 170 -8.99 -2.22 0.96
N ASP A 171 -8.31 -2.89 1.89
CA ASP A 171 -8.42 -2.70 3.32
C ASP A 171 -7.12 -2.07 3.86
N PHE A 172 -7.20 -0.82 4.35
CA PHE A 172 -6.04 -0.07 4.81
C PHE A 172 -6.11 0.28 6.30
N TYR A 173 -5.18 -0.26 7.09
CA TYR A 173 -5.15 -0.14 8.55
C TYR A 173 -3.99 0.75 9.04
N LEU A 174 -4.34 1.81 9.77
CA LEU A 174 -3.39 2.66 10.51
C LEU A 174 -3.45 2.32 12.01
N THR A 175 -2.34 1.87 12.59
CA THR A 175 -2.29 1.42 13.99
C THR A 175 -1.09 2.00 14.74
N ALA A 176 -1.08 1.92 16.07
CA ALA A 176 0.06 2.31 16.91
C ALA A 176 0.63 3.71 16.63
N GLY A 177 -0.22 4.68 16.29
CA GLY A 177 0.19 6.06 16.00
C GLY A 177 0.63 6.33 14.56
N SER A 178 0.47 5.37 13.65
CA SER A 178 0.77 5.56 12.22
C SER A 178 0.00 6.74 11.61
N SER A 179 0.60 7.39 10.63
CA SER A 179 0.02 8.51 9.89
C SER A 179 0.26 8.41 8.39
N LEU A 180 -0.66 8.98 7.61
CA LEU A 180 -0.55 9.12 6.17
C LEU A 180 -0.86 10.57 5.81
N THR A 181 0.07 11.21 5.08
CA THR A 181 -0.13 12.53 4.47
C THR A 181 -0.30 12.37 2.96
N GLY A 182 -1.53 12.52 2.48
CA GLY A 182 -1.88 12.35 1.07
C GLY A 182 -3.39 12.30 0.87
N ALA A 183 -3.82 12.12 -0.36
CA ALA A 183 -5.20 11.84 -0.73
C ALA A 183 -5.45 10.33 -0.85
N VAL A 184 -6.73 9.96 -0.77
CA VAL A 184 -7.20 8.64 -1.22
C VAL A 184 -8.05 8.88 -2.46
N VAL A 185 -7.61 8.35 -3.59
CA VAL A 185 -8.11 8.65 -4.93
C VAL A 185 -8.63 7.37 -5.56
N GLN A 186 -9.86 7.43 -6.03
CA GLN A 186 -10.42 6.39 -6.89
C GLN A 186 -10.15 6.78 -8.36
N ASP A 187 -9.39 5.94 -9.05
CA ASP A 187 -8.98 6.10 -10.45
C ASP A 187 -9.43 4.88 -11.25
N GLU A 188 -10.40 5.07 -12.14
CA GLU A 188 -11.01 4.00 -12.94
C GLU A 188 -10.27 3.72 -14.26
N SER A 189 -9.08 4.29 -14.48
CA SER A 189 -8.34 4.14 -15.74
C SER A 189 -8.04 2.69 -16.13
N CYS A 190 -7.88 1.79 -15.15
CA CYS A 190 -7.63 0.37 -15.37
C CYS A 190 -8.88 -0.52 -15.25
N ALA A 191 -10.03 0.05 -14.88
CA ALA A 191 -11.26 -0.70 -14.58
C ALA A 191 -12.17 -0.96 -15.79
N GLY A 192 -11.81 -0.48 -16.99
CA GLY A 192 -12.65 -0.65 -18.19
C GLY A 192 -14.02 0.04 -18.05
N ASP A 193 -15.09 -0.75 -18.11
CA ASP A 193 -16.47 -0.25 -17.88
C ASP A 193 -16.80 -0.02 -16.38
N GLY A 194 -15.84 -0.26 -15.49
CA GLY A 194 -15.99 -0.19 -14.03
C GLY A 194 -16.44 -1.51 -13.40
N GLY A 195 -16.29 -1.63 -12.08
CA GLY A 195 -16.67 -2.81 -11.30
C GLY A 195 -17.34 -2.51 -9.95
N ASP A 196 -17.63 -3.58 -9.20
CA ASP A 196 -18.25 -3.54 -7.86
C ASP A 196 -17.21 -3.51 -6.71
N GLY A 197 -15.95 -3.21 -7.02
CA GLY A 197 -14.81 -3.16 -6.10
C GLY A 197 -15.04 -2.25 -4.90
N THR A 198 -14.40 -2.62 -3.80
CA THR A 198 -14.59 -1.96 -2.51
C THR A 198 -13.26 -1.69 -1.85
N GLY A 199 -13.33 -1.19 -0.62
CA GLY A 199 -12.66 0.05 -0.52
C GLY A 199 -12.78 0.74 0.80
N ASN A 200 -12.16 0.14 1.79
CA ASN A 200 -12.40 0.48 3.17
C ASN A 200 -11.10 0.98 3.78
N ARG A 201 -11.16 2.23 4.26
CA ARG A 201 -10.11 2.76 5.13
C ARG A 201 -10.53 2.56 6.58
N TRP A 202 -9.70 1.83 7.32
CA TRP A 202 -9.91 1.56 8.75
C TRP A 202 -8.82 2.24 9.57
N ASN A 203 -9.19 3.22 10.38
CA ASN A 203 -8.29 3.70 11.42
C ASN A 203 -8.37 2.72 12.59
N GLY A 204 -7.29 1.97 12.82
CA GLY A 204 -7.20 1.00 13.91
C GLY A 204 -7.50 1.66 15.24
N LEU A 205 -8.55 1.16 15.89
CA LEU A 205 -8.94 1.51 17.25
C LEU A 205 -7.77 1.25 18.19
N CYS A 206 -7.48 2.21 19.06
CA CYS A 206 -6.65 2.01 20.24
C CYS A 206 -7.07 0.70 20.94
N ALA A 207 -6.11 -0.15 21.30
CA ALA A 207 -6.36 -1.43 21.94
C ALA A 207 -7.36 -1.28 23.10
N GLY A 208 -8.60 -1.76 22.89
CA GLY A 208 -9.67 -1.74 23.89
C GLY A 208 -11.05 -1.23 23.47
N GLN A 209 -11.26 -0.76 22.22
CA GLN A 209 -12.61 -0.38 21.74
C GLN A 209 -13.11 -1.28 20.61
N GLN A 210 -14.38 -1.69 20.71
CA GLN A 210 -15.07 -2.51 19.70
C GLN A 210 -15.23 -1.76 18.36
N PRO A 211 -15.26 -2.49 17.23
CA PRO A 211 -15.29 -1.93 15.88
C PRO A 211 -16.46 -0.97 15.67
N VAL A 212 -16.17 0.24 15.21
CA VAL A 212 -17.17 1.14 14.63
C VAL A 212 -17.11 0.92 13.12
N HIS A 213 -18.03 0.11 12.59
CA HIS A 213 -18.16 -0.11 11.15
C HIS A 213 -18.47 1.22 10.45
N HIS A 214 -17.50 1.76 9.71
CA HIS A 214 -17.76 2.81 8.73
C HIS A 214 -17.96 2.14 7.37
N TYR A 215 -19.21 1.75 7.08
CA TYR A 215 -19.60 1.38 5.72
C TYR A 215 -19.60 2.63 4.85
N GLY A 216 -18.55 2.80 4.04
CA GLY A 216 -18.52 3.75 2.93
C GLY A 216 -19.32 3.23 1.73
N GLY A 217 -20.60 2.87 1.93
CA GLY A 217 -21.48 2.49 0.83
C GLY A 217 -21.97 3.74 0.10
N PHE A 218 -21.42 4.04 -1.08
CA PHE A 218 -22.09 4.92 -2.04
C PHE A 218 -23.16 4.13 -2.77
N LEU A 219 -24.38 4.18 -2.24
CA LEU A 219 -25.56 3.72 -2.96
C LEU A 219 -25.76 4.59 -4.21
N SER A 220 -25.64 3.96 -5.38
CA SER A 220 -26.40 4.35 -6.57
C SER A 220 -27.89 4.31 -6.21
N GLY A 221 -28.50 5.46 -5.94
CA GLY A 221 -29.92 5.53 -5.60
C GLY A 221 -30.39 6.88 -5.09
N ASN A 222 -31.38 7.46 -5.77
CA ASN A 222 -32.02 8.72 -5.42
C ASN A 222 -32.52 8.77 -3.96
N GLY A 223 -32.04 9.75 -3.20
CA GLY A 223 -32.75 10.31 -2.04
C GLY A 223 -32.48 9.66 -0.68
N GLY A 224 -31.52 10.21 0.07
CA GLY A 224 -31.38 9.95 1.50
C GLY A 224 -30.40 10.93 2.16
N SER A 225 -30.87 11.73 3.11
CA SER A 225 -30.04 12.70 3.86
C SER A 225 -29.24 12.00 4.97
N VAL A 226 -27.93 12.23 5.05
CA VAL A 226 -27.10 11.81 6.19
C VAL A 226 -26.84 13.02 7.10
N ARG A 227 -27.17 12.87 8.39
CA ARG A 227 -26.92 13.88 9.44
C ARG A 227 -25.45 13.85 9.88
N SER A 228 -24.83 15.02 9.94
CA SER A 228 -23.45 15.23 10.41
C SER A 228 -23.35 15.29 11.94
N CYS A 229 -22.30 14.69 12.52
CA CYS A 229 -21.82 15.07 13.86
C CYS A 229 -21.21 16.49 13.84
N PRO A 230 -21.30 17.25 14.94
CA PRO A 230 -21.01 18.68 14.95
C PRO A 230 -19.51 18.96 14.81
N GLY A 231 -19.12 19.67 13.75
CA GLY A 231 -17.76 20.20 13.61
C GLY A 231 -17.25 20.36 12.18
N TYR A 232 -17.79 19.63 11.19
CA TYR A 232 -17.30 19.71 9.81
C TYR A 232 -18.45 19.73 8.80
N ARG A 233 -18.44 20.72 7.90
CA ARG A 233 -19.32 20.80 6.72
C ARG A 233 -18.65 20.07 5.56
N MET A 234 -19.31 19.06 4.99
CA MET A 234 -18.94 18.54 3.67
C MET A 234 -19.39 19.53 2.59
N GLY A 235 -18.43 20.08 1.86
CA GLY A 235 -18.70 20.85 0.64
C GLY A 235 -18.95 19.90 -0.53
N ARG A 236 -20.08 20.04 -1.20
CA ARG A 236 -20.38 19.34 -2.46
C ARG A 236 -19.76 20.18 -3.60
N LEU A 237 -18.77 19.65 -4.31
CA LEU A 237 -18.29 20.25 -5.56
C LEU A 237 -18.96 19.51 -6.74
N SER A 238 -19.65 20.28 -7.58
CA SER A 238 -20.25 19.79 -8.82
C SER A 238 -19.18 19.60 -9.88
N GLY A 239 -18.93 18.35 -10.28
CA GLY A 239 -18.07 18.02 -11.42
C GLY A 239 -17.22 16.78 -11.19
N GLY A 240 -17.82 15.59 -11.30
CA GLY A 240 -17.22 14.34 -11.80
C GLY A 240 -15.92 13.77 -11.21
N LYS A 241 -15.24 14.41 -10.25
CA LYS A 241 -14.03 13.88 -9.60
C LYS A 241 -14.15 14.09 -8.10
N ALA A 242 -14.33 13.00 -7.36
CA ALA A 242 -14.34 13.05 -5.90
C ALA A 242 -12.88 13.12 -5.40
N PHE A 243 -12.36 14.33 -5.21
CA PHE A 243 -11.13 14.54 -4.45
C PHE A 243 -11.48 14.67 -2.98
N SER A 244 -10.96 13.75 -2.15
CA SER A 244 -11.06 13.84 -0.69
C SER A 244 -9.64 13.97 -0.12
N ALA A 245 -9.16 15.21 0.00
CA ALA A 245 -7.92 15.50 0.72
C ALA A 245 -8.21 15.45 2.24
N PHE A 246 -7.63 14.47 2.93
CA PHE A 246 -7.75 14.30 4.38
C PHE A 246 -6.37 14.29 5.03
N ILE A 247 -5.98 15.38 5.70
CA ILE A 247 -4.87 15.35 6.65
C ILE A 247 -5.42 14.71 7.94
N MET A 248 -5.03 13.48 8.22
CA MET A 248 -5.44 12.77 9.43
C MET A 248 -4.25 12.62 10.37
N ARG A 249 -4.02 13.63 11.20
CA ARG A 249 -3.13 13.53 12.36
C ARG A 249 -3.94 13.02 13.55
N ILE A 250 -3.70 11.79 13.98
CA ILE A 250 -4.17 11.35 15.31
C ILE A 250 -3.21 11.96 16.33
N ALA A 251 -3.68 12.93 17.10
CA ALA A 251 -2.92 13.48 18.21
C ALA A 251 -2.72 12.38 19.26
N SER A 252 -1.49 11.91 19.39
CA SER A 252 -1.04 10.98 20.43
C SER A 252 -0.94 11.71 21.77
N ASP A 253 -2.08 12.01 22.39
CA ASP A 253 -2.14 12.48 23.78
C ASP A 253 -3.23 11.71 24.55
N CYS A 254 -2.91 10.48 24.94
CA CYS A 254 -3.52 9.85 26.11
C CYS A 254 -2.47 8.97 26.79
N LEU A 255 -1.57 9.63 27.52
CA LEU A 255 -0.72 9.01 28.52
C LEU A 255 -1.59 8.17 29.48
N CYS A 256 -1.31 6.87 29.54
CA CYS A 256 -1.71 6.00 30.64
C CYS A 256 -1.38 6.69 31.98
N LYS A 257 -2.40 7.05 32.77
CA LYS A 257 -2.21 7.20 34.22
C LYS A 257 -2.44 5.84 34.87
N PRO A 258 -1.48 5.31 35.66
CA PRO A 258 -1.70 4.07 36.38
C PRO A 258 -2.81 4.28 37.41
N ALA A 259 -3.77 3.34 37.44
CA ALA A 259 -4.79 3.29 38.46
C ALA A 259 -4.13 3.11 39.84
N VAL A 260 -4.11 4.19 40.63
CA VAL A 260 -3.73 4.12 42.04
C VAL A 260 -4.83 3.39 42.79
N CYS A 261 -4.52 2.18 43.23
CA CYS A 261 -5.28 1.45 44.22
C CYS A 261 -5.15 2.16 45.57
N LEU A 262 -6.24 2.75 46.07
CA LEU A 262 -6.35 3.10 47.49
C LEU A 262 -7.68 2.56 48.03
N ARG A 263 -7.56 1.47 48.78
CA ARG A 263 -8.53 1.08 49.81
C ARG A 263 -8.59 2.20 50.85
N LYS A 264 -9.80 2.60 51.23
CA LYS A 264 -10.27 2.68 52.61
C LYS A 264 -11.78 2.75 52.61
#